data_AF-A0A7J5ZH55-F1
#
_entry.id   AF-A0A7J5ZH55-F1
#
_cell.length_a   1.000
_cell.length_b   1.000
_cell.length_c   1.000
_cell.angle_alpha   90.00
_cell.angle_beta   90.00
_cell.angle_gamma   90.00
#
_symmetry.space_group_name_H-M   'P 1'
#
loop_
_entity.id
_entity.type
_entity.pdbx_description
1 polymer ?
#
loop_
_entity_poly.entity_id
_entity_poly.type
_entity_poly.pdbx_seq_one_letter_code
_entity_poly.pdbx_strand_id
1 'polypeptide(L)' 'MQVRVRVRVQKPDGLDLNDKAFLDDMLVEAKKNLRAQGLDDNVQLAWRKQLDGQIFHKEEEKKTDEL' A
#
# COMPACT_ATOMS: atom_id res chain seq x y z
N MET A 1 -0.50 20.11 1.84
CA MET A 1 -1.55 19.20 2.35
C MET A 1 -1.13 17.78 2.02
N GLN A 2 -1.10 16.87 3.00
CA GLN A 2 -0.76 15.46 2.77
C GLN A 2 -2.02 14.61 2.92
N VAL A 3 -2.37 13.85 1.88
CA VAL A 3 -3.48 12.89 1.90
C VAL A 3 -2.93 11.50 2.23
N ARG A 4 -3.68 10.71 3.01
CA ARG A 4 -3.36 9.31 3.28
C ARG A 4 -4.41 8.41 2.66
N VAL A 5 -3.96 7.37 1.99
CA VAL A 5 -4.81 6.33 1.41
C VAL A 5 -4.45 5.01 2.07
N ARG A 6 -5.46 4.21 2.43
CA ARG A 6 -5.26 2.85 2.93
C ARG A 6 -5.48 1.88 1.77
N VAL A 7 -4.55 0.97 1.56
CA VAL A 7 -4.61 -0.03 0.49
C VAL A 7 -4.68 -1.41 1.13
N ARG A 8 -5.56 -2.27 0.59
CA ARG A 8 -5.62 -3.70 0.92
C ARG A 8 -5.34 -4.47 -0.36
N VAL A 9 -4.41 -5.41 -0.30
CA VAL A 9 -3.96 -6.20 -1.46
C VAL A 9 -4.27 -7.66 -1.18
N GLN A 10 -4.96 -8.31 -2.10
CA GLN A 10 -5.04 -9.78 -2.14
C GLN A 10 -3.88 -10.29 -2.99
N LYS A 11 -3.15 -11.28 -2.47
CA LYS A 11 -1.95 -11.82 -3.11
C LYS A 11 -1.96 -13.35 -3.03
N PRO A 12 -1.27 -14.05 -3.94
CA PRO A 12 -1.00 -15.48 -3.76
C PRO A 12 -0.08 -15.71 -2.54
N ASP A 13 -0.13 -16.93 -2.01
CA ASP A 13 0.82 -17.38 -1.00
C ASP A 13 2.26 -17.31 -1.53
N GLY A 14 3.20 -17.00 -0.65
CA GLY A 14 4.63 -16.88 -0.99
C GLY A 14 5.09 -15.54 -1.57
N LEU A 15 4.20 -14.67 -2.08
CA LEU A 15 4.61 -13.33 -2.54
C LEU A 15 4.93 -12.40 -1.35
N ASP A 16 6.11 -11.81 -1.29
CA ASP A 16 6.45 -10.81 -0.27
C ASP A 16 6.05 -9.40 -0.74
N LEU A 17 5.08 -8.78 -0.06
CA LEU A 17 4.65 -7.41 -0.37
C LEU A 17 5.59 -6.35 0.18
N ASN A 18 6.52 -6.71 1.07
CA ASN A 18 7.53 -5.80 1.58
C ASN A 18 8.84 -5.87 0.79
N ASP A 19 8.89 -6.65 -0.30
CA ASP A 19 10.00 -6.63 -1.24
C ASP A 19 10.15 -5.23 -1.88
N LYS A 20 11.39 -4.74 -1.94
CA LYS A 20 11.66 -3.38 -2.40
C LYS A 20 11.29 -3.19 -3.88
N ALA A 21 11.59 -4.16 -4.74
CA ALA A 21 11.30 -4.04 -6.17
C ALA A 21 9.79 -4.06 -6.41
N PHE A 22 9.09 -4.98 -5.74
CA PHE A 22 7.63 -5.06 -5.79
C PHE A 22 6.94 -3.75 -5.37
N LEU A 23 7.40 -3.15 -4.26
CA LEU A 23 6.87 -1.89 -3.75
C LEU A 23 7.08 -0.71 -4.70
N ASP A 24 8.24 -0.66 -5.38
CA ASP A 24 8.57 0.40 -6.35
C ASP A 24 7.65 0.29 -7.58
N ASP A 25 7.52 -0.91 -8.14
CA ASP A 25 6.61 -1.18 -9.27
C ASP A 25 5.16 -0.83 -8.95
N MET A 26 4.70 -1.16 -7.74
CA MET A 26 3.32 -0.85 -7.33
C MET A 26 3.08 0.66 -7.17
N LEU A 27 4.06 1.46 -6.74
CA LEU A 27 3.92 2.92 -6.73
C LEU A 27 3.85 3.49 -8.14
N VAL A 28 4.63 2.96 -9.07
CA VAL A 28 4.59 3.37 -10.49
C VAL A 28 3.21 3.09 -11.07
N GLU A 29 2.66 1.90 -10.84
CA GLU A 29 1.32 1.53 -11.30
C GLU A 29 0.22 2.38 -10.64
N ALA A 30 0.28 2.58 -9.33
CA ALA A 30 -0.64 3.47 -8.63
C ALA A 30 -0.61 4.89 -9.18
N LYS A 31 0.59 5.44 -9.47
CA LYS A 31 0.73 6.77 -10.07
C LYS A 31 0.10 6.84 -11.47
N LYS A 32 0.29 5.82 -12.31
CA LYS A 32 -0.33 5.74 -13.64
C LYS A 32 -1.86 5.74 -13.53
N ASN A 33 -2.42 4.93 -12.63
CA ASN A 33 -3.87 4.86 -12.42
C ASN A 33 -4.47 6.16 -11.88
N LEU A 34 -3.73 6.88 -11.02
CA LEU A 34 -4.15 8.18 -10.52
C LEU A 34 -4.12 9.26 -11.61
N ARG A 35 -3.08 9.26 -12.46
CA ARG A 35 -3.03 10.15 -13.64
C ARG A 35 -4.20 9.91 -14.58
N ALA A 36 -4.54 8.64 -14.84
CA ALA A 36 -5.69 8.27 -15.66
C ALA A 36 -7.03 8.77 -15.09
N GLN A 37 -7.09 9.01 -13.77
CA GLN A 37 -8.25 9.57 -13.07
C GLN A 37 -8.22 11.12 -12.98
N GLY A 38 -7.25 11.77 -13.63
CA GLY A 38 -7.14 13.23 -13.68
C GLY A 38 -6.31 13.84 -12.54
N LEU A 39 -5.55 13.04 -11.79
CA LEU A 39 -4.63 13.56 -10.77
C LEU A 39 -3.39 14.19 -11.43
N ASP A 40 -2.96 15.33 -10.89
CA ASP A 40 -1.84 16.12 -11.42
C ASP A 40 -0.49 15.37 -11.37
N ASP A 41 0.36 15.66 -12.35
CA ASP A 41 1.65 15.00 -12.52
C ASP A 41 2.65 15.30 -11.39
N ASN A 42 2.45 16.40 -10.66
CA ASN A 42 3.26 16.84 -9.54
C ASN A 42 2.99 16.05 -8.25
N VAL A 43 2.05 15.10 -8.26
CA VAL A 43 1.82 14.26 -7.08
C VAL A 43 2.96 13.27 -6.88
N GLN A 44 3.49 13.28 -5.67
CA GLN A 44 4.47 12.30 -5.18
C GLN A 44 3.75 11.24 -4.34
N LEU A 45 4.05 9.97 -4.64
CA LEU A 45 3.58 8.82 -3.87
C LEU A 45 4.76 8.21 -3.13
N ALA A 46 4.54 7.87 -1.87
CA ALA A 46 5.51 7.15 -1.08
C ALA A 46 4.78 6.21 -0.13
N TRP A 47 5.36 5.04 0.08
CA TRP A 47 4.90 4.14 1.14
C TRP A 47 5.16 4.76 2.50
N ARG A 48 4.18 4.63 3.39
CA ARG A 48 4.33 5.02 4.78
C ARG A 48 4.67 3.79 5.60
N LYS A 49 5.85 3.81 6.21
CA LYS A 49 6.23 2.80 7.20
C LYS A 49 5.35 2.93 8.44
N GLN A 50 4.90 1.79 8.95
CA GLN A 50 4.25 1.68 10.24
C GLN A 50 5.29 1.73 11.37
N LEU A 51 4.83 1.68 12.62
CA LEU A 51 5.70 1.81 13.81
C LEU A 51 6.77 0.72 13.89
N ASP A 52 6.51 -0.45 13.31
CA ASP A 52 7.41 -1.59 13.23
C ASP A 52 8.35 -1.53 12.01
N GLY A 53 8.27 -0.47 11.20
CA GLY A 53 9.11 -0.28 10.02
C GLY A 53 8.62 -0.97 8.74
N GLN A 54 7.57 -1.80 8.83
CA GLN A 54 6.96 -2.47 7.67
C GLN A 54 5.91 -1.58 6.98
N ILE A 55 5.58 -1.92 5.73
CA ILE A 55 4.58 -1.18 4.94
C ILE A 55 3.28 -1.98 4.84
N PHE A 56 3.38 -3.29 4.57
CA PHE A 56 2.25 -4.19 4.54
C PHE A 56 2.28 -5.15 5.70
N HIS A 57 1.13 -5.26 6.37
CA HIS A 57 0.84 -6.31 7.33
C HIS A 57 -0.14 -7.29 6.72
N LYS A 58 0.00 -8.58 7.06
CA LYS A 58 -1.11 -9.51 6.87
C LYS A 58 -2.26 -8.98 7.72
N GLU A 59 -3.45 -8.94 7.13
CA GLU A 59 -4.63 -8.61 7.90
C GLU A 59 -4.87 -9.78 8.85
N GLU A 60 -4.51 -9.59 10.13
CA GLU A 60 -4.91 -10.54 11.16
C GLU A 60 -6.43 -10.48 11.25
N GLU A 61 -7.07 -11.64 11.09
CA GLU A 61 -8.46 -11.81 11.50
C GLU A 61 -8.50 -11.52 12.99
N LYS A 62 -8.94 -10.31 13.36
CA LYS A 62 -9.34 -10.07 14.74
C LYS A 62 -10.43 -11.09 15.03
N LYS A 63 -10.13 -12.11 15.83
CA LYS A 63 -11.16 -12.76 16.62
C LYS A 63 -11.76 -11.64 17.46
N THR A 64 -12.96 -11.23 17.09
CA THR A 64 -13.85 -10.53 17.99
C THR A 64 -14.16 -11.53 19.10
N ASP A 65 -13.29 -11.63 20.10
CA ASP A 65 -13.70 -12.14 21.40
C ASP A 65 -14.65 -11.08 21.96
N GLU A 66 -15.94 -11.33 21.74
CA GLU A 66 -17.05 -10.71 22.43
C GLU A 66 -16.84 -10.86 23.95
N LEU A 67 -16.68 -9.75 24.66
CA LEU A 67 -16.87 -9.64 26.10
C LEU A 67 -17.50 -8.27 26.43
#